data_AF-A0A534ZTB8-F1
#
_entry.id   AF-A0A534ZTB8-F1
#
_cell.length_a   1.000
_cell.length_b   1.000
_cell.length_c   1.000
_cell.angle_alpha   90.00
_cell.angle_beta   90.00
_cell.angle_gamma   90.00
#
_symmetry.space_group_name_H-M   'P 1'
#
loop_
_entity.id
_entity.type
_entity.pdbx_description
1 polymer ?
#
loop_
_entity_poly.entity_id
_entity_poly.type
_entity_poly.pdbx_seq_one_letter_code
_entity_poly.pdbx_strand_id
1 'polypeptide(L)'
;MPAVALATSTVSYAVSGIEYAATPTVGWFAGGAVAPDDFGTWHAMVVHGPLPANPGGTASVTRRSFALDGQTRDLAGAIDGGTITLLTTSSCRKQTYSVTGHLTLAPSGTGEAAFAMLLSHYRFRLFGRCITYAATIQGSVTFQLSD
;
A
#
# COMPACT_ATOMS: atom_id res chain seq x y z
N MET A 1 32.41 22.20 -15.63
CA MET A 1 30.97 22.49 -15.79
C MET A 1 30.33 22.43 -14.40
N PRO A 2 29.55 23.42 -13.96
CA PRO A 2 28.88 23.33 -12.67
C PRO A 2 27.79 22.25 -12.75
N ALA A 3 27.71 21.41 -11.73
CA ALA A 3 26.65 20.41 -11.60
C ALA A 3 25.33 21.13 -11.28
N VAL A 4 24.29 20.89 -12.09
CA VAL A 4 22.93 21.30 -11.76
C VAL A 4 22.42 20.31 -10.70
N ALA A 5 22.18 20.80 -9.48
CA ALA A 5 21.53 20.00 -8.45
C ALA A 5 20.01 20.07 -8.69
N LEU A 6 19.39 18.92 -8.95
CA LEU A 6 17.93 18.82 -9.00
C LEU A 6 17.39 19.03 -7.58
N ALA A 7 16.35 19.83 -7.43
CA ALA A 7 15.68 19.99 -6.15
C ALA A 7 14.85 18.73 -5.88
N THR A 8 15.03 18.12 -4.72
CA THR A 8 14.17 17.02 -4.27
C THR A 8 13.16 17.58 -3.26
N SER A 9 11.88 17.36 -3.52
CA SER A 9 10.80 17.67 -2.58
C SER A 9 10.23 16.39 -1.98
N THR A 10 9.98 16.40 -0.67
CA THR A 10 9.33 15.29 0.03
C THR A 10 7.87 15.64 0.28
N VAL A 11 6.95 14.77 -0.15
CA VAL A 11 5.53 14.88 0.19
C VAL A 11 5.03 13.57 0.80
N SER A 12 4.23 13.67 1.86
CA SER A 12 3.64 12.49 2.52
C SER A 12 2.13 12.59 2.53
N TYR A 13 1.47 11.54 2.06
CA TYR A 13 0.03 11.38 2.14
C TYR A 13 -0.30 10.39 3.25
N ALA A 14 -1.23 10.76 4.13
CA ALA A 14 -2.01 9.80 4.90
C ALA A 14 -3.04 9.17 3.96
N VAL A 15 -3.08 7.84 3.90
CA VAL A 15 -4.04 7.13 3.04
C VAL A 15 -4.91 6.19 3.87
N SER A 16 -6.15 6.04 3.43
CA SER A 16 -7.10 5.08 3.98
C SER A 16 -7.97 4.53 2.86
N GLY A 17 -8.38 3.27 2.96
CA GLY A 17 -9.16 2.61 1.93
C GLY A 17 -9.62 1.20 2.29
N ILE A 18 -10.16 0.52 1.29
CA ILE A 18 -10.67 -0.85 1.39
C ILE A 18 -9.97 -1.75 0.37
N GLU A 19 -9.95 -3.05 0.65
CA GLU A 19 -9.72 -4.07 -0.37
C GLU A 19 -11.07 -4.41 -1.03
N TYR A 20 -11.23 -4.05 -2.30
CA TYR A 20 -12.50 -4.26 -3.00
C TYR A 20 -12.54 -5.55 -3.83
N ALA A 21 -11.37 -6.14 -4.10
CA ALA A 21 -11.24 -7.44 -4.72
C ALA A 21 -9.96 -8.13 -4.23
N ALA A 22 -9.99 -9.46 -4.14
CA ALA A 22 -8.84 -10.23 -3.72
C ALA A 22 -8.84 -11.65 -4.32
N THR A 23 -7.63 -12.17 -4.54
CA THR A 23 -7.31 -13.58 -4.76
C THR A 23 -6.25 -13.99 -3.72
N PRO A 24 -5.86 -15.27 -3.61
CA PRO A 24 -4.82 -15.68 -2.66
C PRO A 24 -3.46 -14.96 -2.83
N THR A 25 -3.20 -14.37 -3.99
CA THR A 25 -1.91 -13.76 -4.36
C THR A 25 -2.04 -12.36 -4.96
N VAL A 26 -3.23 -11.78 -5.00
CA VAL A 26 -3.45 -10.43 -5.53
C VAL A 26 -4.54 -9.74 -4.73
N GLY A 27 -4.28 -8.53 -4.25
CA GLY A 27 -5.28 -7.64 -3.66
C GLY A 27 -5.44 -6.36 -4.47
N TRP A 28 -6.66 -5.85 -4.55
CA TRP A 28 -6.98 -4.56 -5.17
C TRP A 28 -7.61 -3.62 -4.15
N PHE A 29 -7.06 -2.41 -4.09
CA PHE A 29 -7.37 -1.43 -3.06
C PHE A 29 -7.71 -0.09 -3.67
N ALA A 30 -8.60 0.64 -3.00
CA ALA A 30 -8.89 2.03 -3.33
C ALA A 30 -9.32 2.81 -2.10
N GLY A 31 -9.14 4.13 -2.13
CA GLY A 31 -9.57 5.00 -1.04
C GLY A 31 -9.16 6.45 -1.21
N GLY A 32 -9.10 7.17 -0.08
CA GLY A 32 -8.73 8.58 0.00
C GLY A 32 -7.29 8.79 0.45
N ALA A 33 -6.70 9.89 -0.01
CA ALA A 33 -5.36 10.34 0.35
C ALA A 33 -5.40 11.82 0.77
N VAL A 34 -4.66 12.18 1.81
CA VAL A 34 -4.59 13.57 2.32
C VAL A 34 -3.15 13.93 2.67
N ALA A 35 -2.70 15.08 2.19
CA ALA A 35 -1.47 15.77 2.56
C ALA A 35 -1.81 17.20 3.06
N PRO A 36 -0.87 17.94 3.67
CA PRO A 36 -1.13 19.30 4.14
C PRO A 36 -1.61 20.28 3.07
N ASP A 37 -1.23 20.05 1.81
CA ASP A 37 -1.46 20.93 0.67
C ASP A 37 -2.23 20.25 -0.48
N ASP A 38 -2.75 19.04 -0.24
CA ASP A 38 -3.42 18.25 -1.28
C ASP A 38 -4.35 17.20 -0.68
N PHE A 39 -5.35 16.80 -1.44
CA PHE A 39 -6.20 15.66 -1.14
C PHE A 39 -6.66 15.02 -2.44
N GLY A 40 -6.99 13.74 -2.37
CA GLY A 40 -7.30 12.99 -3.56
C GLY A 40 -7.85 11.60 -3.29
N THR A 41 -7.98 10.85 -4.37
CA THR A 41 -8.29 9.42 -4.33
C THR A 41 -7.13 8.63 -4.87
N TRP A 42 -7.06 7.35 -4.50
CA TRP A 42 -6.01 6.47 -4.97
C TRP A 42 -6.56 5.08 -5.24
N HIS A 43 -5.84 4.34 -6.08
CA HIS A 43 -6.05 2.92 -6.29
C HIS A 43 -4.71 2.19 -6.40
N ALA A 44 -4.71 0.92 -5.98
CA ALA A 44 -3.54 0.07 -6.08
C ALA A 44 -3.90 -1.37 -6.40
N MET A 45 -3.02 -2.04 -7.13
CA MET A 45 -3.00 -3.50 -7.27
C MET A 45 -1.75 -4.01 -6.58
N VAL A 46 -1.87 -5.10 -5.81
CA VAL A 46 -0.78 -5.67 -5.02
C VAL A 46 -0.69 -7.17 -5.27
N VAL A 47 0.34 -7.62 -6.00
CA VAL A 47 0.61 -9.04 -6.29
C VAL A 47 1.64 -9.58 -5.30
N HIS A 48 1.22 -10.45 -4.41
CA HIS A 48 2.01 -10.98 -3.30
C HIS A 48 2.01 -12.51 -3.26
N GLY A 49 2.96 -13.10 -2.53
CA GLY A 49 2.92 -14.53 -2.20
C GLY A 49 1.74 -14.87 -1.26
N PRO A 50 1.39 -16.14 -1.07
CA PRO A 50 0.31 -16.54 -0.16
C PRO A 50 0.48 -15.91 1.23
N LEU A 51 -0.60 -15.33 1.77
CA LEU A 51 -0.52 -14.63 3.05
C LEU A 51 -0.21 -15.59 4.20
N PRO A 52 0.69 -15.21 5.12
CA PRO A 52 1.07 -16.05 6.25
C PRO A 52 -0.10 -16.23 7.23
N ALA A 53 -0.21 -17.41 7.82
CA ALA A 53 -1.25 -17.75 8.79
C ALA A 53 -0.81 -17.60 10.25
N ASN A 54 0.51 -17.52 10.51
CA ASN A 54 1.09 -17.44 11.86
C ASN A 54 1.79 -16.09 12.09
N PRO A 55 1.61 -15.44 13.26
CA PRO A 55 2.30 -14.20 13.60
C PRO A 55 3.81 -14.25 13.37
N GLY A 56 4.37 -13.18 12.81
CA GLY A 56 5.77 -13.08 12.41
C GLY A 56 6.07 -13.68 11.03
N GLY A 57 5.16 -14.49 10.46
CA GLY A 57 5.30 -14.98 9.08
C GLY A 57 5.24 -13.84 8.07
N THR A 58 5.93 -14.02 6.94
CA THR A 58 6.05 -13.01 5.89
C THR A 58 5.63 -13.55 4.52
N ALA A 59 5.18 -12.64 3.66
CA ALA A 59 5.02 -12.87 2.22
C ALA A 59 5.72 -11.74 1.45
N SER A 60 6.43 -12.10 0.40
CA SER A 60 7.04 -11.13 -0.50
C SER A 60 5.97 -10.50 -1.39
N VAL A 61 6.22 -9.26 -1.79
CA VAL A 61 5.43 -8.60 -2.82
C VAL A 61 6.23 -8.43 -4.09
N THR A 62 5.64 -8.86 -5.20
CA THR A 62 6.35 -9.15 -6.46
C THR A 62 6.00 -8.18 -7.59
N ARG A 63 4.76 -7.72 -7.65
CA ARG A 63 4.34 -6.64 -8.55
C ARG A 63 3.26 -5.83 -7.89
N ARG A 64 3.21 -4.56 -8.22
CA ARG A 64 2.26 -3.67 -7.58
C ARG A 64 2.18 -2.39 -8.43
N SER A 65 0.99 -1.83 -8.56
CA SER A 65 0.77 -0.53 -9.20
C SER A 65 0.11 0.38 -8.20
N PHE A 66 0.46 1.66 -8.22
CA PHE A 66 -0.18 2.70 -7.42
C PHE A 66 -0.46 3.90 -8.31
N ALA A 67 -1.64 4.48 -8.16
CA ALA A 67 -1.96 5.78 -8.73
C ALA A 67 -2.80 6.58 -7.73
N LEU A 68 -2.47 7.86 -7.62
CA LEU A 68 -3.15 8.88 -6.84
C LEU A 68 -3.56 9.99 -7.80
N ASP A 69 -4.84 10.33 -7.72
CA ASP A 69 -5.48 11.46 -8.40
C ASP A 69 -5.74 12.52 -7.33
N GLY A 70 -4.89 13.53 -7.32
CA GLY A 70 -4.85 14.60 -6.31
C GLY A 70 -5.30 15.93 -6.92
N GLN A 71 -5.83 16.82 -6.08
CA GLN A 71 -6.20 18.17 -6.54
C GLN A 71 -4.99 18.98 -7.00
N THR A 72 -3.86 18.81 -6.33
CA THR A 72 -2.61 19.54 -6.61
C THR A 72 -1.68 18.75 -7.52
N ARG A 73 -1.65 17.42 -7.40
CA ARG A 73 -0.71 16.58 -8.14
C ARG A 73 -1.23 15.16 -8.33
N ASP A 74 -0.97 14.63 -9.52
CA ASP A 74 -1.13 13.22 -9.82
C ASP A 74 0.18 12.47 -9.60
N LEU A 75 0.11 11.32 -8.95
CA LEU A 75 1.27 10.49 -8.65
C LEU A 75 0.99 9.05 -9.04
N ALA A 76 1.81 8.49 -9.92
CA ALA A 76 1.69 7.09 -10.32
C ALA A 76 3.06 6.42 -10.33
N GLY A 77 3.09 5.15 -9.93
CA GLY A 77 4.33 4.40 -9.86
C GLY A 77 4.13 2.89 -9.92
N ALA A 78 5.22 2.23 -10.28
CA ALA A 78 5.36 0.79 -10.14
C ALA A 78 6.08 0.51 -8.82
N ILE A 79 5.66 -0.53 -8.13
CA ILE A 79 6.32 -0.93 -6.90
C ILE A 79 7.32 -2.05 -7.19
N ASP A 80 8.55 -1.82 -6.72
CA ASP A 80 9.73 -2.64 -7.03
C ASP A 80 10.09 -3.64 -5.93
N GLY A 81 9.30 -3.68 -4.85
CA GLY A 81 9.42 -4.69 -3.81
C GLY A 81 8.70 -4.33 -2.51
N GLY A 82 8.65 -5.30 -1.61
CA GLY A 82 8.20 -5.10 -0.24
C GLY A 82 7.73 -6.38 0.43
N THR A 83 7.22 -6.23 1.65
CA THR A 83 6.92 -7.33 2.55
C THR A 83 5.57 -7.15 3.19
N ILE A 84 4.83 -8.25 3.30
CA ILE A 84 3.63 -8.36 4.13
C ILE A 84 3.99 -9.23 5.34
N THR A 85 3.84 -8.70 6.54
CA THR A 85 4.13 -9.42 7.79
C THR A 85 2.85 -9.56 8.60
N LEU A 86 2.47 -10.78 8.98
CA LEU A 86 1.35 -10.99 9.90
C LEU A 86 1.74 -10.52 11.30
N LEU A 87 1.05 -9.50 11.81
CA LEU A 87 1.29 -8.94 13.13
C LEU A 87 0.52 -9.72 14.19
N THR A 88 -0.80 -9.77 14.05
CA THR A 88 -1.67 -10.39 15.05
C THR A 88 -2.84 -11.11 14.39
N THR A 89 -3.33 -12.13 15.09
CA THR A 89 -4.59 -12.81 14.77
C THR A 89 -5.40 -12.93 16.04
N SER A 90 -6.57 -12.30 16.09
CA SER A 90 -7.51 -12.44 17.21
C SER A 90 -8.62 -13.42 16.82
N SER A 91 -8.40 -14.71 17.08
CA SER A 91 -9.34 -15.78 16.67
C SER A 91 -9.78 -15.61 15.19
N CYS A 92 -10.97 -16.09 14.80
CA CYS A 92 -11.54 -15.80 13.48
C CYS A 92 -12.18 -14.40 13.39
N ARG A 93 -11.76 -13.37 14.15
CA ARG A 93 -12.39 -12.03 14.11
C ARG A 93 -11.60 -11.02 13.28
N LYS A 94 -10.35 -10.79 13.68
CA LYS A 94 -9.50 -9.79 13.03
C LYS A 94 -8.09 -10.32 12.85
N GLN A 95 -7.54 -10.09 11.68
CA GLN A 95 -6.16 -10.40 11.35
C GLN A 95 -5.51 -9.15 10.78
N THR A 96 -4.34 -8.78 11.30
CA THR A 96 -3.66 -7.54 10.89
C THR A 96 -2.29 -7.83 10.32
N TYR A 97 -1.95 -7.14 9.24
CA TYR A 97 -0.67 -7.25 8.57
C TYR A 97 -0.02 -5.88 8.45
N SER A 98 1.30 -5.84 8.66
CA SER A 98 2.11 -4.73 8.19
C SER A 98 2.41 -4.95 6.72
N VAL A 99 2.23 -3.92 5.90
CA VAL A 99 2.59 -3.94 4.49
C VAL A 99 3.56 -2.79 4.26
N THR A 100 4.80 -3.11 3.90
CA THR A 100 5.83 -2.12 3.59
C THR A 100 6.37 -2.33 2.20
N GLY A 101 6.98 -1.29 1.63
CA GLY A 101 7.62 -1.37 0.33
C GLY A 101 8.09 -0.02 -0.20
N HIS A 102 8.62 -0.07 -1.42
CA HIS A 102 9.10 1.06 -2.18
C HIS A 102 8.48 1.07 -3.57
N LEU A 103 8.37 2.24 -4.19
CA LEU A 103 7.86 2.40 -5.54
C LEU A 103 8.68 3.40 -6.33
N THR A 104 8.94 3.09 -7.59
CA THR A 104 9.52 4.02 -8.55
C THR A 104 8.38 4.72 -9.28
N LEU A 105 8.45 6.05 -9.35
CA LEU A 105 7.47 6.85 -10.09
C LEU A 105 7.64 6.67 -11.60
N ALA A 106 6.52 6.67 -12.33
CA ALA A 106 6.48 6.51 -13.78
C ALA A 106 7.03 7.79 -14.49
N PRO A 107 7.39 7.74 -15.79
CA PRO A 107 8.48 8.53 -16.38
C PRO A 107 8.27 10.05 -16.51
N SER A 108 7.15 10.60 -16.04
CA SER A 108 6.92 12.05 -15.93
C SER A 108 7.29 12.62 -14.54
N GLY A 109 7.62 11.77 -13.57
CA GLY A 109 8.15 12.16 -12.26
C GLY A 109 9.40 11.34 -11.96
N THR A 110 10.57 11.96 -12.00
CA THR A 110 11.78 11.36 -11.43
C THR A 110 11.58 11.28 -9.93
N GLY A 111 11.49 10.09 -9.35
CA GLY A 111 11.34 9.96 -7.90
C GLY A 111 11.03 8.56 -7.40
N GLU A 112 11.15 8.41 -6.10
CA GLU A 112 10.85 7.18 -5.37
C GLU A 112 9.80 7.48 -4.31
N ALA A 113 9.04 6.46 -3.91
CA ALA A 113 8.23 6.55 -2.70
C ALA A 113 8.41 5.32 -1.84
N ALA A 114 8.21 5.51 -0.54
CA ALA A 114 8.11 4.44 0.43
C ALA A 114 6.71 4.43 1.02
N PHE A 115 6.23 3.25 1.42
CA PHE A 115 4.95 3.14 2.10
C PHE A 115 4.99 2.19 3.28
N ALA A 116 4.16 2.50 4.27
CA ALA A 116 3.95 1.71 5.46
C ALA A 116 2.45 1.69 5.77
N MET A 117 1.85 0.51 5.67
CA MET A 117 0.41 0.32 5.80
C MET A 117 0.07 -0.75 6.83
N LEU A 118 -1.10 -0.60 7.43
CA LEU A 118 -1.78 -1.62 8.22
C LEU A 118 -2.97 -2.15 7.44
N LEU A 119 -2.86 -3.40 6.98
CA LEU A 119 -3.96 -4.14 6.37
C LEU A 119 -4.71 -4.91 7.47
N SER A 120 -6.02 -4.69 7.58
CA SER A 120 -6.89 -5.39 8.53
C SER A 120 -7.89 -6.25 7.77
N HIS A 121 -7.78 -7.57 7.90
CA HIS A 121 -8.82 -8.51 7.48
C HIS A 121 -9.84 -8.71 8.59
N TYR A 122 -11.10 -8.48 8.27
CA TYR A 122 -12.24 -8.80 9.12
C TYR A 122 -12.79 -10.16 8.72
N ARG A 123 -12.94 -11.01 9.71
CA ARG A 123 -13.19 -12.44 9.53
C ARG A 123 -14.35 -12.86 10.43
N PHE A 124 -14.99 -13.96 10.04
CA PHE A 124 -15.91 -14.69 10.91
C PHE A 124 -15.67 -16.19 10.78
N ARG A 125 -16.20 -16.95 11.74
CA ARG A 125 -16.10 -18.41 11.73
C ARG A 125 -17.30 -19.01 11.01
N LEU A 126 -17.04 -19.85 10.00
CA LEU A 126 -18.05 -20.61 9.28
C LEU A 126 -17.55 -22.04 9.07
N PHE A 127 -18.33 -23.04 9.53
CA PHE A 127 -17.98 -24.47 9.45
C PHE A 127 -16.54 -24.79 9.89
N GLY A 128 -16.10 -24.21 11.02
CA GLY A 128 -14.77 -24.44 11.58
C GLY A 128 -13.62 -23.67 10.91
N ARG A 129 -13.88 -23.00 9.77
CA ARG A 129 -12.90 -22.18 9.05
C ARG A 129 -13.11 -20.70 9.32
N CYS A 130 -12.03 -19.92 9.25
CA CYS A 130 -12.12 -18.47 9.32
C CYS A 130 -12.24 -17.90 7.89
N ILE A 131 -13.33 -17.20 7.60
CA ILE A 131 -13.61 -16.61 6.29
C ILE A 131 -13.45 -15.09 6.39
N THR A 132 -12.68 -14.49 5.50
CA THR A 132 -12.56 -13.02 5.38
C THR A 132 -13.77 -12.47 4.63
N TYR A 133 -14.39 -11.41 5.14
CA TYR A 133 -15.56 -10.78 4.51
C TYR A 133 -15.36 -9.31 4.16
N ALA A 134 -14.36 -8.66 4.75
CA ALA A 134 -13.98 -7.30 4.44
C ALA A 134 -12.50 -7.09 4.80
N ALA A 135 -11.87 -6.12 4.16
CA ALA A 135 -10.56 -5.64 4.59
C ALA A 135 -10.42 -4.13 4.42
N THR A 136 -9.70 -3.52 5.36
CA THR A 136 -9.33 -2.09 5.32
C THR A 136 -7.83 -1.94 5.29
N ILE A 137 -7.36 -0.87 4.67
CA ILE A 137 -5.95 -0.52 4.62
C ILE A 137 -5.78 0.95 4.98
N GLN A 138 -4.80 1.24 5.83
CA GLN A 138 -4.52 2.59 6.30
C GLN A 138 -3.03 2.75 6.57
N GLY A 139 -2.49 3.94 6.34
CA GLY A 139 -1.07 4.19 6.54
C GLY A 139 -0.62 5.45 5.84
N SER A 140 0.63 5.46 5.39
CA SER A 140 1.20 6.59 4.67
C SER A 140 2.03 6.15 3.46
N VAL A 141 2.06 7.03 2.47
CA VAL A 141 2.98 6.97 1.33
C VAL A 141 3.78 8.26 1.32
N THR A 142 5.11 8.15 1.30
CA THR A 142 6.03 9.27 1.30
C THR A 142 6.82 9.26 0.00
N PHE A 143 6.62 10.29 -0.81
CA PHE A 143 7.26 10.49 -2.10
C PHE A 143 8.45 11.43 -1.98
N GLN A 144 9.51 11.10 -2.70
CA GLN A 144 10.68 11.93 -2.97
C GLN A 144 10.59 12.30 -4.45
N LEU A 145 10.08 13.50 -4.73
CA LEU A 145 9.91 14.02 -6.08
C LEU A 145 11.17 14.79 -6.46
N SER A 146 11.69 14.57 -7.65
CA SER A 146 12.80 15.34 -8.22
C SER A 146 12.22 16.22 -9.33
N ASP A 147 12.46 17.52 -9.24
CA ASP A 147 12.12 18.51 -10.29
C ASP A 147 13.10 18.44 -11.48
#